data_AF-A0A660WQJ0-F1
#
_entry.id   AF-A0A660WQJ0-F1
#
_cell.length_a   1.000
_cell.length_b   1.000
_cell.length_c   1.000
_cell.angle_alpha   90.00
_cell.angle_beta   90.00
_cell.angle_gamma   90.00
#
_symmetry.space_group_name_H-M   'P 1'
#
loop_
_entity.id
_entity.type
_entity.pdbx_description
1 polymer ?
#
loop_
_entity_poly.entity_id
_entity_poly.type
_entity_poly.pdbx_seq_one_letter_code
_entity_poly.pdbx_strand_id
1 'polypeptide(L)'
;KFKFVGFLLIPLALISCTTVQRGAATGAVAGGALGAIIGHQSGHAAEGAGIGAATGAVAGAVIAEQMETKFCPKCGRRFTSSVKYCPYDGTELKPLKEKDN
;
A
#
# COMPACT_ATOMS: atom_id res chain seq x y z
N LYS A 1 19.96 6.45 -26.32
CA LYS A 1 20.13 5.04 -25.91
C LYS A 1 20.01 4.95 -24.38
N PHE A 2 18.80 5.08 -23.83
CA PHE A 2 18.51 5.20 -22.38
C PHE A 2 17.62 4.03 -21.89
N LYS A 3 17.84 2.81 -22.40
CA LYS A 3 16.91 1.67 -22.17
C LYS A 3 17.33 0.73 -21.02
N PHE A 4 18.52 0.92 -20.44
CA PHE A 4 19.04 0.03 -19.38
C PHE A 4 19.05 0.64 -17.97
N VAL A 5 18.99 1.97 -17.83
CA VAL A 5 18.94 2.63 -16.51
C VAL A 5 17.60 2.39 -15.81
N GLY A 6 16.50 2.23 -16.56
CA GLY A 6 15.19 1.93 -16.00
C GLY A 6 15.08 0.53 -15.38
N PHE A 7 15.68 -0.49 -16.00
CA PHE A 7 15.49 -1.88 -15.59
C PHE A 7 16.21 -2.25 -14.28
N LEU A 8 17.31 -1.56 -13.96
CA LEU A 8 18.11 -1.82 -12.75
C LEU A 8 17.62 -1.02 -11.51
N LEU A 9 16.91 0.10 -11.72
CA LEU A 9 16.40 0.97 -10.64
C LEU A 9 14.98 0.63 -10.17
N ILE A 10 14.19 -0.06 -11.00
CA ILE A 10 12.82 -0.51 -10.67
C ILE A 10 12.75 -1.51 -9.50
N PRO A 11 13.62 -2.54 -9.39
CA PRO A 11 13.53 -3.48 -8.27
C PRO A 11 14.00 -2.89 -6.93
N LEU A 12 14.84 -1.85 -6.93
CA LEU A 12 15.41 -1.26 -5.71
C LEU A 12 14.43 -0.34 -4.97
N ALA A 13 13.50 0.30 -5.69
CA ALA A 13 12.49 1.19 -5.10
C ALA A 13 11.33 0.44 -4.39
N LEU A 14 11.08 -0.82 -4.76
CA LEU A 14 9.98 -1.62 -4.19
C LEU A 14 10.28 -2.15 -2.78
N ILE A 15 11.53 -2.05 -2.32
CA ILE A 15 11.99 -2.71 -1.09
C ILE A 15 11.66 -1.87 0.16
N SER A 16 11.36 -0.58 0.03
CA SER A 16 11.12 0.33 1.17
C SER A 16 9.70 0.92 1.24
N CYS A 17 8.77 0.39 0.45
CA CYS A 17 7.38 0.84 0.50
C CYS A 17 6.68 0.34 1.78
N THR A 18 6.13 1.25 2.58
CA THR A 18 5.34 0.90 3.78
C THR A 18 4.10 0.10 3.38
N THR A 19 3.52 -0.67 4.31
CA THR A 19 2.29 -1.46 4.05
C THR A 19 1.18 -0.58 3.49
N VAL A 20 1.00 0.60 4.09
CA VAL A 20 0.02 1.63 3.67
C VAL A 20 0.30 2.15 2.27
N GLN A 21 1.55 2.55 1.97
CA GLN A 21 1.90 3.03 0.63
C GLN A 21 1.72 1.93 -0.42
N ARG A 22 1.99 0.67 -0.06
CA ARG A 22 1.81 -0.47 -0.96
C ARG A 22 0.34 -0.70 -1.24
N GLY A 23 -0.51 -0.68 -0.21
CA GLY A 23 -1.96 -0.76 -0.33
C GLY A 23 -2.54 0.38 -1.17
N ALA A 24 -2.10 1.61 -0.90
CA ALA A 24 -2.47 2.79 -1.68
C ALA A 24 -2.07 2.65 -3.15
N ALA A 25 -0.83 2.23 -3.43
CA ALA A 25 -0.35 2.06 -4.79
C ALA A 25 -1.13 0.97 -5.54
N THR A 26 -1.35 -0.20 -4.93
CA THR A 26 -2.15 -1.27 -5.56
C THR A 26 -3.60 -0.84 -5.76
N GLY A 27 -4.18 -0.15 -4.78
CA GLY A 27 -5.53 0.39 -4.89
C GLY A 27 -5.64 1.44 -5.99
N ALA A 28 -4.66 2.32 -6.13
CA ALA A 28 -4.62 3.35 -7.16
C ALA A 28 -4.53 2.75 -8.57
N VAL A 29 -3.62 1.79 -8.76
CA VAL A 29 -3.44 1.14 -10.06
C VAL A 29 -4.68 0.33 -10.44
N ALA A 30 -5.21 -0.46 -9.50
CA ALA A 30 -6.42 -1.26 -9.74
C ALA A 30 -7.64 -0.37 -9.99
N GLY A 31 -7.87 0.61 -9.12
CA GLY A 31 -8.99 1.54 -9.22
C GLY A 31 -8.90 2.41 -10.47
N GLY A 32 -7.69 2.86 -10.85
CA GLY A 32 -7.49 3.66 -12.05
C GLY A 32 -7.71 2.86 -13.34
N ALA A 33 -7.26 1.61 -13.39
CA ALA A 33 -7.52 0.74 -14.54
C ALA A 33 -9.03 0.48 -14.71
N LEU A 34 -9.71 0.13 -13.62
CA LEU A 34 -11.16 -0.09 -13.63
C LEU A 34 -11.92 1.18 -14.00
N GLY A 35 -11.54 2.32 -13.41
CA GLY A 35 -12.11 3.62 -13.71
C GLY A 35 -11.88 4.05 -15.16
N ALA A 36 -10.74 3.71 -15.76
CA ALA A 36 -10.47 3.97 -17.17
C ALA A 36 -11.42 3.17 -18.09
N ILE A 37 -11.62 1.88 -17.79
CA ILE A 37 -12.50 1.00 -18.58
C ILE A 37 -13.94 1.52 -18.52
N ILE A 38 -14.42 1.88 -17.32
CA ILE A 38 -15.77 2.41 -17.11
C ILE A 38 -15.91 3.77 -17.80
N GLY A 39 -14.98 4.69 -17.56
CA GLY A 39 -15.00 6.03 -18.14
C GLY A 39 -14.91 6.03 -19.66
N HIS A 40 -14.25 5.02 -20.25
CA HIS A 40 -14.16 4.87 -21.71
C HIS A 40 -15.54 4.70 -22.38
N GLN A 41 -16.52 4.12 -21.69
CA GLN A 41 -17.87 3.97 -22.24
C GLN A 41 -18.58 5.31 -22.47
N SER A 42 -18.19 6.35 -21.73
CA SER A 42 -18.75 7.69 -21.82
C SER A 42 -17.80 8.70 -22.47
N GLY A 43 -16.64 8.27 -22.99
CA GLY A 43 -15.63 9.17 -23.56
C GLY A 43 -14.74 9.87 -22.53
N HIS A 44 -14.88 9.57 -21.24
CA HIS A 44 -14.15 10.18 -20.12
C HIS A 44 -13.20 9.17 -19.46
N ALA A 45 -12.43 8.43 -20.25
CA ALA A 45 -11.51 7.39 -19.74
C ALA A 45 -10.47 7.97 -18.76
N ALA A 46 -9.88 9.13 -19.07
CA ALA A 46 -8.87 9.77 -18.22
C ALA A 46 -9.47 10.25 -16.88
N GLU A 47 -10.68 10.78 -16.91
CA GLU A 47 -11.40 11.24 -15.72
C GLU A 47 -11.79 10.06 -14.82
N GLY A 48 -12.35 9.00 -15.43
CA GLY A 48 -12.66 7.76 -14.73
C GLY A 48 -11.40 7.13 -14.13
N ALA A 49 -10.27 7.13 -14.86
CA ALA A 49 -9.00 6.65 -14.35
C ALA A 49 -8.49 7.47 -13.16
N GLY A 50 -8.59 8.80 -13.23
CA GLY A 50 -8.17 9.69 -12.14
C GLY A 50 -8.98 9.48 -10.88
N ILE A 51 -10.30 9.44 -11.00
CA ILE A 51 -11.22 9.23 -9.87
C ILE A 51 -11.03 7.83 -9.27
N GLY A 52 -10.95 6.82 -10.13
CA GLY A 52 -10.72 5.43 -9.72
C GLY A 52 -9.38 5.26 -9.02
N ALA A 53 -8.32 5.91 -9.52
CA ALA A 53 -7.01 5.87 -8.89
C ALA A 53 -6.99 6.58 -7.53
N ALA A 54 -7.59 7.77 -7.43
CA ALA A 54 -7.65 8.50 -6.16
C ALA A 54 -8.46 7.73 -5.11
N THR A 55 -9.65 7.26 -5.48
CA THR A 55 -10.54 6.50 -4.58
C THR A 55 -9.90 5.17 -4.18
N GLY A 56 -9.31 4.46 -5.14
CA GLY A 56 -8.60 3.22 -4.90
C GLY A 56 -7.37 3.41 -4.01
N ALA A 57 -6.63 4.52 -4.16
CA ALA A 57 -5.49 4.84 -3.31
C ALA A 57 -5.91 5.03 -1.85
N VAL A 58 -6.95 5.83 -1.61
CA VAL A 58 -7.46 6.09 -0.26
C VAL A 58 -7.98 4.81 0.37
N ALA A 59 -8.83 4.07 -0.34
CA ALA A 59 -9.36 2.81 0.16
C ALA A 59 -8.23 1.80 0.46
N GLY A 60 -7.28 1.65 -0.45
CA GLY A 60 -6.13 0.76 -0.29
C GLY A 60 -5.22 1.16 0.88
N ALA A 61 -5.02 2.46 1.12
CA ALA A 61 -4.26 2.96 2.25
C ALA A 61 -4.93 2.61 3.59
N VAL A 62 -6.24 2.88 3.70
CA VAL A 62 -7.02 2.58 4.92
C VAL A 62 -7.00 1.10 5.21
N ILE A 63 -7.29 0.25 4.21
CA ILE A 63 -7.28 -1.20 4.38
C ILE A 63 -5.91 -1.67 4.86
N ALA A 64 -4.83 -1.18 4.23
CA ALA A 64 -3.47 -1.54 4.60
C ALA A 64 -3.07 -1.11 6.02
N GLU A 65 -3.55 0.03 6.48
CA GLU A 65 -3.35 0.48 7.86
C GLU A 65 -4.06 -0.46 8.86
N GLN A 66 -5.25 -0.96 8.52
CA GLN A 66 -5.97 -1.93 9.34
C GLN A 66 -5.29 -3.31 9.39
N MET A 67 -4.51 -3.67 8.36
CA MET A 67 -3.75 -4.92 8.35
C MET A 67 -2.58 -4.89 9.34
N GLU A 68 -2.09 -3.69 9.66
CA GLU A 68 -1.06 -3.48 10.67
C GLU A 68 -1.67 -3.51 12.06
N THR A 69 -1.83 -4.72 12.59
CA THR A 69 -2.47 -4.97 13.89
C THR A 69 -1.49 -5.10 15.03
N LYS A 70 -0.18 -5.03 14.77
CA LYS A 70 0.87 -5.17 15.79
C LYS A 70 1.88 -4.03 15.70
N PHE A 71 2.54 -3.73 16.81
CA PHE A 71 3.62 -2.75 16.88
C PHE A 71 4.78 -3.22 17.74
N CYS A 72 5.95 -2.68 17.42
CA CYS A 72 7.20 -2.89 18.12
C CYS A 72 7.34 -1.83 19.24
N PRO A 73 7.37 -2.20 20.53
CA PRO A 73 7.48 -1.23 21.62
C PRO A 73 8.88 -0.59 21.73
N LYS A 74 9.91 -1.20 21.13
CA LYS A 74 11.28 -0.66 21.10
C LYS A 74 11.49 0.36 19.98
N CYS A 75 11.01 0.02 18.79
CA CYS A 75 11.31 0.73 17.55
C CYS A 75 10.12 1.57 17.02
N GLY A 76 8.92 1.41 17.60
CA GLY A 76 7.71 2.16 17.24
C GLY A 76 7.07 1.76 15.90
N ARG A 77 7.67 0.83 15.15
CA ARG A 77 7.17 0.41 13.83
C ARG A 77 5.95 -0.49 13.97
N ARG A 78 5.03 -0.36 13.02
CA ARG A 78 3.83 -1.20 12.89
C ARG A 78 4.08 -2.35 11.92
N PHE A 79 3.40 -3.47 12.14
CA PHE A 79 3.55 -4.70 11.39
C PHE A 79 2.21 -5.43 11.30
N THR A 80 2.10 -6.31 10.31
CA THR A 80 0.91 -7.15 10.13
C THR A 80 0.84 -8.29 11.14
N SER A 81 -0.36 -8.85 11.32
CA SER A 81 -0.60 -10.00 12.22
C SER A 81 0.31 -11.21 11.94
N SER A 82 0.79 -11.36 10.70
CA SER A 82 1.62 -12.48 10.24
C SER A 82 3.02 -12.49 10.84
N VAL A 83 3.51 -11.35 11.33
CA VAL A 83 4.84 -11.23 11.94
C VAL A 83 4.70 -11.34 13.47
N LYS A 84 5.51 -12.22 14.10
CA LYS A 84 5.54 -12.39 15.56
C LYS A 84 6.63 -11.56 16.24
N TYR A 85 7.81 -11.49 15.61
CA TYR A 85 8.99 -10.82 16.14
C TYR A 85 9.44 -9.69 15.21
N CYS A 86 9.92 -8.58 15.78
CA CYS A 86 10.49 -7.48 15.02
C CYS A 86 11.72 -7.98 14.24
N PRO A 87 11.78 -7.82 12.90
CA PRO A 87 12.92 -8.28 12.10
C PRO A 87 14.20 -7.46 12.32
N TYR A 88 14.11 -6.34 13.03
CA TYR A 88 15.24 -5.44 13.29
C TYR A 88 15.89 -5.70 14.66
N ASP A 89 15.07 -6.00 15.69
CA ASP A 89 15.52 -6.07 17.08
C ASP A 89 15.20 -7.41 17.76
N GLY A 90 14.46 -8.30 17.10
CA GLY A 90 14.03 -9.58 17.64
C GLY A 90 12.92 -9.49 18.71
N THR A 91 12.47 -8.30 19.10
CA THR A 91 11.45 -8.16 20.14
C THR A 91 10.08 -8.65 19.69
N GLU A 92 9.34 -9.29 20.59
CA GLU A 92 7.97 -9.69 20.33
C GLU A 92 7.07 -8.47 20.07
N LEU A 93 6.28 -8.56 19.01
CA LEU A 93 5.39 -7.49 18.60
C LEU A 93 4.11 -7.54 19.44
N LYS A 94 3.71 -6.40 20.00
CA LYS A 94 2.47 -6.27 20.77
C LYS A 94 1.30 -5.97 19.84
N PRO A 95 0.10 -6.49 20.10
CA PRO A 95 -1.09 -6.07 19.35
C PRO A 95 -1.35 -4.57 19.57
N LEU A 96 -1.73 -3.88 18.50
CA LEU A 96 -2.22 -2.51 18.51
C LEU A 96 -3.63 -2.41 19.09
N LYS A 97 -4.38 -3.52 19.06
CA LYS A 97 -5.68 -3.61 19.72
C LYS A 97 -5.51 -4.05 21.18
N GLU A 98 -5.71 -3.09 22.08
CA GLU A 98 -6.12 -3.33 23.47
C GLU A 98 -7.43 -2.59 23.81
N LYS A 99 -8.10 -1.87 22.90
CA LYS A 99 -9.44 -1.32 23.18
C LYS A 99 -10.28 -1.26 21.92
N ASP A 100 -11.37 -2.03 21.93
CA ASP A 100 -12.74 -1.53 21.73
C ASP A 100 -13.64 -2.58 22.43
N ASN A 101 -14.26 -2.17 23.54
CA ASN A 101 -15.33 -2.89 24.23
C ASN A 101 -16.60 -2.85 23.36
#